data_AF-A0A926DAW3-F1
#
_entry.id   AF-A0A926DAW3-F1
#
_cell.length_a   1.000
_cell.length_b   1.000
_cell.length_c   1.000
_cell.angle_alpha   90.00
_cell.angle_beta   90.00
_cell.angle_gamma   90.00
#
_symmetry.space_group_name_H-M   'P 1'
#
loop_
_entity.id
_entity.type
_entity.pdbx_description
1 polymer ?
#
loop_
_entity_poly.entity_id
_entity_poly.type
_entity_poly.pdbx_seq_one_letter_code
_entity_poly.pdbx_strand_id
1 'polypeptide(L)'
;MTNTYDALGRLTKKDASGIKTNYAYLDVNDTKTTGIVSGLTYTGITAGDLRVGNLTYTYDNLGNIKTVKEGTELKESYVYDSLNQLVRHNSVTQNKTIVYTYDAGGNILNRKEYAYTTDADLSALTPETTVPYTYGDTT
;
A
#
# COMPACT_ATOMS: atom_id res chain seq x y z
N MET A 1 -12.83 23.83 3.55
CA MET A 1 -12.72 22.39 3.28
C MET A 1 -14.13 21.83 3.17
N THR A 2 -14.42 21.05 2.14
CA THR A 2 -15.77 20.50 1.89
C THR A 2 -15.66 18.99 1.67
N ASN A 3 -16.50 18.22 2.38
CA ASN A 3 -16.58 16.77 2.25
C ASN A 3 -17.94 16.37 1.67
N THR A 4 -17.97 15.35 0.82
CA THR A 4 -19.19 14.73 0.29
C THR A 4 -19.20 13.26 0.68
N TYR A 5 -20.38 12.74 0.99
CA TYR A 5 -20.58 11.38 1.45
C TYR A 5 -21.64 10.67 0.60
N ASP A 6 -21.57 9.34 0.53
CA ASP A 6 -22.64 8.52 -0.04
C ASP A 6 -23.76 8.22 0.97
N ALA A 7 -24.78 7.46 0.54
CA ALA A 7 -25.93 7.09 1.38
C ALA A 7 -25.57 6.19 2.58
N LEU A 8 -24.37 5.60 2.60
CA LEU A 8 -23.83 4.82 3.71
C LEU A 8 -22.95 5.67 4.64
N GLY A 9 -22.84 6.98 4.38
CA GLY A 9 -22.03 7.91 5.17
C GLY A 9 -20.53 7.84 4.88
N ARG A 10 -20.10 7.17 3.80
CA ARG A 10 -18.68 7.05 3.43
C ARG A 10 -18.23 8.23 2.58
N LEU A 11 -17.00 8.71 2.78
CA LEU A 11 -16.45 9.91 2.11
C LEU A 11 -16.17 9.67 0.63
N THR A 12 -16.98 10.21 -0.27
CA THR A 12 -16.79 10.07 -1.73
C THR A 12 -15.93 11.18 -2.33
N LYS A 13 -15.87 12.35 -1.69
CA LYS A 13 -15.06 13.48 -2.15
C LYS A 13 -14.58 14.35 -1.01
N LYS A 14 -13.36 14.84 -1.12
CA LYS A 14 -12.78 15.88 -0.26
C LYS A 14 -12.24 17.02 -1.13
N ASP A 15 -12.60 18.24 -0.78
CA ASP A 15 -12.04 19.47 -1.34
C ASP A 15 -11.32 20.24 -0.22
N ALA A 16 -9.99 20.29 -0.32
CA ALA A 16 -9.14 20.94 0.66
C ALA A 16 -8.14 21.85 -0.08
N SER A 17 -8.28 23.16 0.11
CA SER A 17 -7.37 24.17 -0.43
C SER A 17 -7.18 24.07 -1.95
N GLY A 18 -8.25 23.78 -2.70
CA GLY A 18 -8.22 23.63 -4.15
C GLY A 18 -7.77 22.24 -4.64
N ILE A 19 -7.33 21.37 -3.73
CA ILE A 19 -7.08 19.97 -4.02
C ILE A 19 -8.39 19.19 -3.86
N LYS A 20 -8.83 18.56 -4.95
CA LYS A 20 -10.03 17.72 -4.95
C LYS A 20 -9.58 16.27 -5.02
N THR A 21 -10.05 15.45 -4.10
CA THR A 21 -9.82 14.01 -4.08
C THR A 21 -11.17 13.31 -4.13
N ASN A 22 -11.37 12.39 -5.08
CA ASN A 22 -12.51 11.50 -5.11
C ASN A 22 -12.08 10.10 -4.69
N TYR A 23 -12.97 9.40 -4.00
CA TYR A 23 -12.75 8.08 -3.46
C TYR A 23 -13.69 7.08 -4.15
N ALA A 24 -13.13 5.97 -4.61
CA ALA A 24 -13.85 4.80 -5.07
C ALA A 24 -13.71 3.68 -4.04
N TYR A 25 -14.73 2.83 -3.93
CA TYR A 25 -14.76 1.72 -3.00
C TYR A 25 -14.75 0.38 -3.74
N LEU A 26 -14.21 -0.66 -3.10
CA LEU A 26 -14.06 -1.99 -3.69
C LEU A 26 -15.43 -2.62 -3.91
N ASP A 27 -15.71 -2.98 -5.16
CA ASP A 27 -16.96 -3.63 -5.56
C ASP A 27 -17.05 -5.06 -5.04
N VAL A 28 -18.24 -5.44 -4.57
CA VAL A 28 -18.64 -6.83 -4.33
C VAL A 28 -19.35 -7.37 -5.57
N ASN A 29 -20.14 -6.52 -6.22
CA ASN A 29 -20.81 -6.73 -7.51
C ASN A 29 -21.25 -5.36 -8.08
N ASP A 30 -21.87 -5.36 -9.24
CA ASP A 30 -22.31 -4.16 -9.98
C ASP A 30 -23.18 -3.17 -9.18
N THR A 31 -23.76 -3.59 -8.05
CA THR A 31 -24.67 -2.77 -7.24
C THR A 31 -24.21 -2.55 -5.79
N LYS A 32 -23.14 -3.21 -5.35
CA LYS A 32 -22.70 -3.21 -3.95
C LYS A 32 -21.19 -3.05 -3.85
N THR A 33 -20.78 -2.19 -2.94
CA THR A 33 -19.38 -1.94 -2.58
C THR A 33 -19.13 -2.25 -1.10
N THR A 34 -17.88 -2.52 -0.76
CA THR A 34 -17.40 -2.65 0.63
C THR A 34 -16.99 -1.28 1.19
N GLY A 35 -16.59 -1.20 2.47
CA GLY A 35 -15.98 0.02 3.03
C GLY A 35 -14.53 0.27 2.61
N ILE A 36 -13.90 -0.66 1.89
CA ILE A 36 -12.49 -0.59 1.50
C ILE A 36 -12.35 0.31 0.27
N VAL A 37 -11.40 1.24 0.28
CA VAL A 37 -11.13 2.13 -0.86
C VAL A 37 -10.46 1.34 -1.98
N SER A 38 -10.99 1.35 -3.19
CA SER A 38 -10.36 0.71 -4.36
C SER A 38 -9.54 1.67 -5.21
N GLY A 39 -9.79 2.98 -5.07
CA GLY A 39 -9.05 3.97 -5.81
C GLY A 39 -9.30 5.39 -5.36
N LEU A 40 -8.38 6.25 -5.77
CA LEU A 40 -8.40 7.68 -5.56
C LEU A 40 -8.16 8.36 -6.91
N THR A 41 -8.90 9.42 -7.18
CA THR A 41 -8.48 10.41 -8.19
C THR A 41 -8.29 11.72 -7.49
N TYR A 42 -7.22 12.43 -7.79
CA TYR A 42 -6.98 13.74 -7.21
C TYR A 42 -6.51 14.74 -8.24
N THR A 43 -6.93 15.99 -8.04
CA THR A 43 -6.43 17.14 -8.77
C THR A 43 -5.73 18.05 -7.76
N GLY A 44 -4.44 18.31 -7.95
CA GLY A 44 -3.68 19.27 -7.14
C GLY A 44 -3.03 20.33 -8.03
N ILE A 45 -2.69 21.48 -7.46
CA ILE A 45 -1.85 22.47 -8.14
C ILE A 45 -0.45 22.38 -7.53
N THR A 46 0.56 22.09 -8.34
CA THR A 46 1.97 22.15 -7.94
C THR A 46 2.69 23.11 -8.87
N ALA A 47 3.32 24.15 -8.31
CA ALA A 47 4.01 25.19 -9.07
C ALA A 47 3.16 25.87 -10.18
N GLY A 48 1.84 25.95 -10.00
CA GLY A 48 0.91 26.55 -10.96
C GLY A 48 0.29 25.58 -11.95
N ASP A 49 0.78 24.34 -12.04
CA ASP A 49 0.25 23.31 -12.94
C ASP A 49 -0.75 22.40 -12.24
N LEU A 50 -1.86 22.12 -12.94
CA LEU A 50 -2.83 21.11 -12.53
C LEU A 50 -2.23 19.71 -12.69
N ARG A 51 -1.91 19.07 -11.57
CA ARG A 51 -1.59 17.65 -11.52
C ARG A 51 -2.87 16.85 -11.31
N VAL A 52 -3.14 15.94 -12.23
CA VAL A 52 -4.17 14.91 -12.07
C VAL A 52 -3.45 13.59 -11.80
N GLY A 53 -3.76 12.95 -10.69
CA GLY A 53 -3.24 11.63 -10.34
C GLY A 53 -4.38 10.67 -10.06
N ASN A 54 -4.14 9.40 -10.35
CA ASN A 54 -5.06 8.32 -9.98
C ASN A 54 -4.27 7.19 -9.32
N LEU A 55 -4.72 6.77 -8.15
CA LEU A 55 -4.20 5.59 -7.47
C LEU A 55 -5.27 4.51 -7.46
N THR A 56 -4.87 3.27 -7.72
CA THR A 56 -5.75 2.10 -7.57
C THR A 56 -5.10 1.07 -6.67
N TYR A 57 -5.93 0.41 -5.88
CA TYR A 57 -5.53 -0.55 -4.86
C TYR A 57 -6.17 -1.89 -5.17
N THR A 58 -5.40 -2.96 -5.05
CA THR A 58 -5.96 -4.31 -5.02
C THR A 58 -5.71 -4.93 -3.65
N TYR A 59 -6.52 -5.92 -3.31
CA TYR A 59 -6.54 -6.52 -2.00
C TYR A 59 -6.44 -8.05 -2.11
N ASP A 60 -5.85 -8.69 -1.11
CA ASP A 60 -6.03 -10.12 -0.90
C ASP A 60 -7.39 -10.40 -0.23
N ASN A 61 -7.70 -11.69 -0.02
CA ASN A 61 -8.98 -12.11 0.55
C ASN A 61 -9.17 -11.70 2.03
N LEU A 62 -8.10 -11.34 2.73
CA LEU A 62 -8.15 -10.87 4.12
C LEU A 62 -8.26 -9.33 4.18
N GLY A 63 -8.23 -8.66 3.04
CA GLY A 63 -8.35 -7.21 2.93
C GLY A 63 -7.02 -6.47 3.07
N ASN A 64 -5.87 -7.15 3.00
CA ASN A 64 -4.59 -6.45 2.93
C ASN A 64 -4.32 -5.94 1.53
N ILE A 65 -3.67 -4.78 1.43
CA ILE A 65 -3.30 -4.20 0.12
C ILE A 65 -2.27 -5.12 -0.56
N LYS A 66 -2.59 -5.63 -1.74
CA LYS A 66 -1.68 -6.45 -2.55
C LYS A 66 -0.89 -5.61 -3.55
N THR A 67 -1.52 -4.62 -4.18
CA THR A 67 -0.84 -3.70 -5.11
C THR A 67 -1.36 -2.29 -5.01
N VAL A 68 -0.47 -1.33 -5.29
CA VAL A 68 -0.79 0.06 -5.54
C VAL A 68 -0.32 0.40 -6.94
N LYS A 69 -1.22 0.94 -7.78
CA LYS A 69 -0.88 1.45 -9.11
C LYS A 69 -1.16 2.93 -9.22
N GLU A 70 -0.31 3.63 -9.96
CA GLU A 70 -0.58 4.98 -10.44
C GLU A 70 -0.86 4.90 -11.94
N GLY A 71 -2.05 5.30 -12.39
CA GLY A 71 -2.48 4.98 -13.75
C GLY A 71 -2.53 3.47 -13.97
N THR A 72 -1.80 3.00 -14.98
CA THR A 72 -1.61 1.57 -15.27
C THR A 72 -0.33 1.00 -14.65
N GLU A 73 0.54 1.84 -14.11
CA GLU A 73 1.87 1.46 -13.63
C GLU A 73 1.81 0.89 -12.21
N LEU A 74 2.42 -0.28 -12.00
CA LEU A 74 2.63 -0.82 -10.67
C LEU A 74 3.66 0.03 -9.93
N LYS A 75 3.30 0.58 -8.78
CA LYS A 75 4.21 1.36 -7.92
C LYS A 75 4.65 0.56 -6.71
N GLU A 76 3.71 -0.13 -6.06
CA GLU A 76 3.96 -0.90 -4.86
C GLU A 76 3.29 -2.28 -4.97
N SER A 77 3.95 -3.31 -4.46
CA SER A 77 3.33 -4.63 -4.25
C SER A 77 3.75 -5.22 -2.91
N TYR A 78 2.81 -5.92 -2.29
CA TYR A 78 2.98 -6.48 -0.96
C TYR A 78 2.59 -7.96 -0.94
N VAL A 79 3.31 -8.74 -0.15
CA VAL A 79 3.05 -10.17 0.08
C VAL A 79 2.99 -10.41 1.57
N TYR A 80 1.98 -11.17 1.97
CA TYR A 80 1.71 -11.53 3.36
C TYR A 80 1.87 -13.04 3.56
N ASP A 81 2.27 -13.44 4.76
CA ASP A 81 2.27 -14.85 5.16
C ASP A 81 0.86 -15.31 5.61
N SER A 82 0.76 -16.58 6.01
CA SER A 82 -0.51 -17.16 6.49
C SER A 82 -0.99 -16.61 7.84
N LEU A 83 -0.13 -15.88 8.56
CA LEU A 83 -0.47 -15.18 9.81
C LEU A 83 -0.83 -13.71 9.55
N ASN A 84 -1.02 -13.33 8.28
CA ASN A 84 -1.39 -11.98 7.87
C ASN A 84 -0.28 -10.93 8.11
N GLN A 85 0.99 -11.35 8.13
CA GLN A 85 2.14 -10.48 8.37
C GLN A 85 2.83 -10.13 7.05
N LEU A 86 3.27 -8.88 6.90
CA LEU A 86 3.94 -8.41 5.68
C LEU A 86 5.32 -9.04 5.56
N VAL A 87 5.53 -9.96 4.63
CA VAL A 87 6.84 -10.61 4.43
C VAL A 87 7.65 -10.00 3.30
N ARG A 88 7.00 -9.30 2.35
CA ARG A 88 7.69 -8.65 1.24
C ARG A 88 6.96 -7.41 0.75
N HIS A 89 7.73 -6.37 0.44
CA HIS A 89 7.29 -5.15 -0.20
C HIS A 89 8.24 -4.81 -1.35
N ASN A 90 7.75 -4.85 -2.61
CA ASN A 90 8.50 -4.31 -3.74
C ASN A 90 8.02 -2.88 -3.98
N SER A 91 8.95 -1.93 -3.89
CA SER A 91 8.68 -0.50 -4.03
C SER A 91 9.42 0.08 -5.22
N VAL A 92 8.68 0.39 -6.29
CA VAL A 92 9.21 1.13 -7.43
C VAL A 92 9.57 2.55 -7.02
N THR A 93 8.79 3.16 -6.11
CA THR A 93 9.04 4.54 -5.66
C THR A 93 10.32 4.69 -4.88
N GLN A 94 10.68 3.70 -4.05
CA GLN A 94 11.95 3.67 -3.32
C GLN A 94 13.07 3.01 -4.14
N ASN A 95 12.74 2.38 -5.26
CA ASN A 95 13.64 1.51 -6.03
C ASN A 95 14.29 0.42 -5.17
N LYS A 96 13.47 -0.25 -4.33
CA LYS A 96 13.91 -1.30 -3.40
C LYS A 96 12.94 -2.46 -3.32
N THR A 97 13.47 -3.62 -2.94
CA THR A 97 12.71 -4.76 -2.46
C THR A 97 13.04 -4.99 -1.00
N ILE A 98 12.02 -4.97 -0.15
CA ILE A 98 12.16 -5.06 1.30
C ILE A 98 11.51 -6.37 1.76
N VAL A 99 12.21 -7.15 2.58
CA VAL A 99 11.68 -8.39 3.17
C VAL A 99 11.78 -8.36 4.68
N TYR A 100 10.80 -8.99 5.31
CA TYR A 100 10.67 -9.05 6.76
C TYR A 100 10.63 -10.50 7.21
N THR A 101 11.18 -10.76 8.39
CA THR A 101 11.06 -12.05 9.08
C THR A 101 10.53 -11.82 10.47
N TYR A 102 9.82 -12.80 11.01
CA TYR A 102 9.12 -12.70 12.28
C TYR A 102 9.47 -13.88 13.18
N ASP A 103 9.37 -13.67 14.50
CA ASP A 103 9.34 -14.76 15.47
C ASP A 103 7.94 -15.39 15.56
N ALA A 104 7.80 -16.42 16.40
CA ALA A 104 6.52 -17.11 16.60
C ALA A 104 5.46 -16.24 17.29
N GLY A 105 5.86 -15.18 18.00
CA GLY A 105 4.97 -14.21 18.64
C GLY A 105 4.53 -13.08 17.69
N GLY A 106 5.07 -13.05 16.46
CA GLY A 106 4.78 -12.03 15.46
C GLY A 106 5.63 -10.76 15.57
N ASN A 107 6.71 -10.78 16.36
CA ASN A 107 7.65 -9.66 16.40
C ASN A 107 8.62 -9.73 15.21
N ILE A 108 8.96 -8.59 14.61
CA ILE A 108 9.86 -8.54 13.45
C ILE A 108 11.28 -8.88 13.91
N LEU A 109 11.91 -9.95 13.40
CA LEU A 109 13.30 -10.27 13.70
C LEU A 109 14.30 -9.52 12.81
N ASN A 110 13.98 -9.40 11.52
CA ASN A 110 14.87 -8.73 10.56
C ASN A 110 14.07 -7.99 9.50
N ARG A 111 14.64 -6.88 9.05
CA ARG A 111 14.29 -6.17 7.83
C ARG A 111 15.50 -6.12 6.90
N LYS A 112 15.38 -6.67 5.69
CA LYS A 112 16.43 -6.63 4.68
C LYS A 112 15.96 -5.82 3.47
N GLU A 113 16.85 -5.00 2.93
CA GLU A 113 16.62 -4.24 1.70
C GLU A 113 17.54 -4.73 0.60
N TYR A 114 17.00 -4.87 -0.60
CA TYR A 114 17.70 -5.25 -1.81
C TYR A 114 17.45 -4.19 -2.89
N ALA A 115 18.29 -4.20 -3.92
CA ALA A 115 17.95 -3.55 -5.19
C ALA A 115 16.57 -4.04 -5.67
N TYR A 116 15.80 -3.14 -6.29
CA TYR A 116 14.45 -3.47 -6.75
C TYR A 116 14.45 -4.72 -7.65
N THR A 117 13.66 -5.71 -7.26
CA THR A 117 13.39 -6.91 -8.06
C THR A 117 12.00 -7.47 -7.75
N THR A 118 11.38 -8.06 -8.77
CA THR A 118 10.14 -8.82 -8.64
C THR A 118 10.38 -10.32 -8.51
N ASP A 119 11.64 -10.78 -8.56
CA ASP A 119 11.98 -12.20 -8.43
C ASP A 119 11.63 -12.70 -7.04
N ALA A 120 10.90 -13.82 -7.00
CA ALA A 120 10.45 -14.42 -5.74
C ALA A 120 11.64 -14.96 -4.94
N ASP A 121 12.61 -15.56 -5.63
CA ASP A 121 13.84 -16.07 -5.02
C ASP A 121 14.90 -14.98 -4.92
N LEU A 122 15.31 -14.68 -3.69
CA LEU A 122 16.39 -13.72 -3.38
C LEU A 122 17.66 -14.43 -2.90
N SER A 123 17.73 -15.77 -2.92
CA SER A 123 18.83 -16.55 -2.35
C SER A 123 20.19 -16.25 -2.98
N ALA A 124 20.21 -15.88 -4.26
CA ALA A 124 21.40 -15.48 -4.99
C ALA A 124 21.77 -13.99 -4.83
N LEU A 125 20.93 -13.19 -4.16
CA LEU A 125 21.13 -11.75 -4.00
C LEU A 125 21.69 -11.42 -2.61
N THR A 126 22.58 -10.44 -2.56
CA THR A 126 23.06 -9.86 -1.30
C THR A 126 22.20 -8.65 -0.92
N PRO A 127 21.68 -8.58 0.32
CA PRO A 127 21.02 -7.38 0.82
C PRO A 127 21.98 -6.19 0.81
N GLU A 128 21.48 -5.01 0.44
CA GLU A 128 22.20 -3.74 0.59
C GLU A 128 22.17 -3.28 2.06
N THR A 129 21.05 -3.53 2.75
CA THR A 129 20.86 -3.20 4.17
C THR A 129 20.26 -4.40 4.90
N THR A 130 20.71 -4.66 6.13
CA THR A 130 20.07 -5.58 7.06
C THR A 130 19.93 -4.92 8.43
N VAL A 131 18.70 -4.81 8.93
CA VAL A 131 18.38 -4.27 10.25
C VAL A 131 17.80 -5.40 11.10
N PRO A 132 18.54 -5.93 12.08
CA PRO A 132 18.01 -6.87 13.06
C PRO A 132 17.27 -6.12 14.17
N TYR A 133 16.26 -6.75 14.74
CA TYR A 133 15.52 -6.25 15.89
C TYR A 133 15.61 -7.27 17.03
N THR A 134 15.77 -6.77 18.24
CA THR A 134 15.74 -7.58 19.46
C THR A 134 14.66 -7.04 20.37
N TYR A 135 13.91 -7.96 20.95
CA TYR A 135 12.89 -7.66 21.94
C TYR A 135 13.36 -8.28 23.24
N GLY A 136 13.57 -7.45 24.25
CA GLY A 136 13.82 -7.93 25.60
C GLY A 136 12.49 -8.25 26.27
N ASP A 137 12.41 -9.40 26.91
CA ASP A 137 11.33 -9.66 27.86
C ASP A 137 11.48 -8.67 29.02
N THR A 138 10.44 -7.86 29.29
CA THR A 138 10.36 -7.17 30.58
C THR A 138 10.05 -8.22 31.64
N THR A 139 11.07 -8.64 32.38
CA THR A 139 10.95 -9.48 33.58
C THR A 139 10.13 -8.80 34.66
#